data_AF-A0AAV9PJJ0-F1
#
_entry.id   AF-A0AAV9PJJ0-F1
#
_cell.length_a   1.000
_cell.length_b   1.000
_cell.length_c   1.000
_cell.angle_alpha   90.00
_cell.angle_beta   90.00
_cell.angle_gamma   90.00
#
_symmetry.space_group_name_H-M   'P 1'
#
loop_
_entity.id
_entity.type
_entity.pdbx_description
1 polymer ?
#
loop_
_entity_poly.entity_id
_entity_poly.type
_entity_poly.pdbx_seq_one_letter_code
_entity_poly.pdbx_strand_id
1 'polypeptide(L)'
;MAFSNFILLLASFSAVAFSQDLGSDLTLSATGSLLCNETFSDANVTSISSYSPGVPEFSSSSGFARDIHVGATVVESTDSVQWSLWYNTGGANYSNDDDLGYDVCVFVTNTPDENTYLRGQSDPGDCSSTLNAECNAALTNMANSLALGLISNATPPPNSNLTEGSLSRVCYEIGNTIQNNFPDECNVFYNGSAMVSGSPLSSYGSSVSTGDPCPIVDDSTNRTFDHILTISGSATRLNYIAFNYVVFPMMITWLPVANVLATQTITTANSVMACLRADDVQPGSDTVPAPAAPTPIGSEDDGLTGGAIAGIVVGVVAGLGIVAGAGWWFWRRSKKAKLSKLRSSGEDTPPAYDAEMKQLPTPLAGVPANAPLAELAPDEVRRHELGVDPTFELGEGRKLAQEKALNERSPVEMSAEVPAWRLR
;
A
#
# COMPACT_ATOMS: atom_id res chain seq x y z
N MET A 1 -3.73 -14.26 -17.22
CA MET A 1 -4.77 -13.22 -17.42
C MET A 1 -4.81 -12.17 -16.30
N ALA A 2 -4.43 -12.47 -15.05
CA ALA A 2 -4.44 -11.48 -13.96
C ALA A 2 -3.46 -10.29 -14.14
N PHE A 3 -2.29 -10.50 -14.78
CA PHE A 3 -1.28 -9.44 -14.98
C PHE A 3 -1.56 -8.43 -16.09
N SER A 4 -2.41 -8.73 -17.08
CA SER A 4 -2.83 -7.72 -18.06
C SER A 4 -3.62 -6.59 -17.37
N ASN A 5 -4.28 -6.89 -16.24
CA ASN A 5 -4.93 -5.89 -15.40
C ASN A 5 -3.91 -5.11 -14.53
N PHE A 6 -2.76 -5.68 -14.18
CA PHE A 6 -1.69 -4.99 -13.44
C PHE A 6 -1.10 -3.83 -14.27
N ILE A 7 -0.77 -4.07 -15.53
CA ILE A 7 -0.27 -3.02 -16.45
C ILE A 7 -1.37 -2.00 -16.77
N LEU A 8 -2.63 -2.42 -16.93
CA LEU A 8 -3.75 -1.50 -17.18
C LEU A 8 -4.13 -0.64 -15.96
N LEU A 9 -3.97 -1.16 -14.74
CA LEU A 9 -4.14 -0.39 -13.51
C LEU A 9 -3.01 0.61 -13.35
N LEU A 10 -1.75 0.21 -13.56
CA LEU A 10 -0.61 1.13 -13.50
C LEU A 10 -0.65 2.21 -14.61
N ALA A 11 -1.09 1.88 -15.83
CA ALA A 11 -1.20 2.85 -16.93
C ALA A 11 -2.31 3.91 -16.73
N SER A 12 -3.28 3.68 -15.85
CA SER A 12 -4.29 4.70 -15.49
C SER A 12 -3.83 5.62 -14.33
N PHE A 13 -2.62 5.41 -13.79
CA PHE A 13 -2.15 6.02 -12.54
C PHE A 13 -1.22 7.22 -12.68
N SER A 14 -0.68 7.54 -13.87
CA SER A 14 0.23 8.68 -14.03
C SER A 14 -0.46 10.06 -13.98
N ALA A 15 -1.78 10.12 -13.78
CA ALA A 15 -2.58 11.26 -14.20
C ALA A 15 -3.24 12.09 -13.08
N VAL A 16 -3.04 11.86 -11.78
CA VAL A 16 -3.88 12.56 -10.76
C VAL A 16 -3.12 13.33 -9.67
N ALA A 17 -1.95 12.90 -9.20
CA ALA A 17 -1.18 13.67 -8.21
C ALA A 17 0.02 14.42 -8.81
N PHE A 18 0.74 13.81 -9.75
CA PHE A 18 1.90 14.41 -10.43
C PHE A 18 1.57 15.12 -11.74
N SER A 19 0.41 14.86 -12.34
CA SER A 19 0.06 15.30 -13.70
C SER A 19 -0.38 16.74 -13.82
N GLN A 20 -0.69 17.41 -12.70
CA GLN A 20 -1.09 18.81 -12.79
C GLN A 20 0.08 19.69 -13.24
N ASP A 21 1.32 19.26 -12.99
CA ASP A 21 2.54 19.94 -13.43
C ASP A 21 3.41 19.13 -14.38
N LEU A 22 3.47 17.80 -14.25
CA LEU A 22 4.13 16.95 -15.25
C LEU A 22 3.17 16.74 -16.40
N GLY A 23 3.55 17.23 -17.59
CA GLY A 23 2.73 17.15 -18.80
C GLY A 23 2.18 15.75 -19.07
N SER A 24 1.19 15.65 -19.95
CA SER A 24 0.46 14.43 -20.33
C SER A 24 1.30 13.24 -20.86
N ASP A 25 2.63 13.30 -20.76
CA ASP A 25 3.59 12.46 -21.47
C ASP A 25 4.23 11.39 -20.58
N LEU A 26 3.72 11.16 -19.36
CA LEU A 26 4.23 10.12 -18.48
C LEU A 26 3.71 8.74 -18.89
N THR A 27 4.62 7.86 -19.27
CA THR A 27 4.33 6.46 -19.63
C THR A 27 4.93 5.50 -18.62
N LEU A 28 4.07 4.68 -18.04
CA LEU A 28 4.48 3.61 -17.14
C LEU A 28 4.68 2.32 -17.93
N SER A 29 5.86 1.73 -17.83
CA SER A 29 6.20 0.51 -18.54
C SER A 29 6.83 -0.50 -17.59
N ALA A 30 6.34 -1.74 -17.64
CA ALA A 30 7.03 -2.86 -17.01
C ALA A 30 8.25 -3.28 -17.82
N THR A 31 8.37 -2.91 -19.10
CA THR A 31 9.48 -3.31 -19.98
C THR A 31 10.26 -2.10 -20.52
N GLY A 32 11.53 -2.30 -20.89
CA GLY A 32 12.30 -1.32 -21.66
C GLY A 32 12.87 -0.15 -20.85
N SER A 33 13.65 -0.46 -19.81
CA SER A 33 14.55 0.53 -19.20
C SER A 33 15.67 0.90 -20.18
N LEU A 34 16.10 2.16 -20.19
CA LEU A 34 17.30 2.62 -20.89
C LEU A 34 18.58 1.99 -20.33
N LEU A 35 18.53 1.44 -19.11
CA LEU A 35 19.66 0.80 -18.44
C LEU A 35 19.67 -0.74 -18.59
N CYS A 36 18.84 -1.32 -19.47
CA CYS A 36 18.86 -2.77 -19.68
C CYS A 36 20.21 -3.23 -20.22
N ASN A 37 20.89 -4.12 -19.48
CA ASN A 37 22.27 -4.59 -19.73
C ASN A 37 23.37 -3.54 -19.54
N GLU A 38 23.05 -2.44 -18.86
CA GLU A 38 24.02 -1.42 -18.44
C GLU A 38 24.39 -1.62 -16.96
N THR A 39 25.01 -0.61 -16.36
CA THR A 39 25.42 -0.60 -14.96
C THR A 39 24.74 0.52 -14.18
N PHE A 40 24.73 0.43 -12.85
CA PHE A 40 24.27 1.54 -12.02
C PHE A 40 25.08 2.82 -12.27
N SER A 41 26.36 2.72 -12.64
CA SER A 41 27.19 3.92 -12.90
C SER A 41 26.82 4.65 -14.19
N ASP A 42 26.05 4.02 -15.08
CA ASP A 42 25.52 4.63 -16.31
C ASP A 42 24.26 5.48 -16.06
N ALA A 43 23.63 5.35 -14.89
CA ALA A 43 22.50 6.19 -14.50
C ALA A 43 22.98 7.59 -14.07
N ASN A 44 22.14 8.60 -14.25
CA ASN A 44 22.45 9.94 -13.76
C ASN A 44 22.42 10.03 -12.24
N VAL A 45 21.46 9.34 -11.62
CA VAL A 45 21.25 9.31 -10.18
C VAL A 45 20.88 7.90 -9.74
N THR A 46 21.44 7.43 -8.63
CA THR A 46 21.24 6.07 -8.12
C THR A 46 20.90 6.05 -6.64
N SER A 47 20.45 4.90 -6.16
CA SER A 47 20.35 4.56 -4.74
C SER A 47 20.25 3.04 -4.62
N ILE A 48 20.80 2.47 -3.56
CA ILE A 48 20.65 1.05 -3.21
C ILE A 48 20.45 0.94 -1.71
N SER A 49 19.33 0.35 -1.31
CA SER A 49 18.99 0.04 0.08
C SER A 49 18.93 -1.46 0.29
N SER A 50 19.23 -1.92 1.51
CA SER A 50 19.27 -3.34 1.86
C SER A 50 18.30 -3.63 2.98
N TYR A 51 17.48 -4.66 2.82
CA TYR A 51 16.44 -5.03 3.78
C TYR A 51 16.64 -6.48 4.21
N SER A 52 16.72 -6.68 5.52
CA SER A 52 16.90 -8.00 6.09
C SER A 52 15.55 -8.60 6.47
N PRO A 53 15.36 -9.93 6.32
CA PRO A 53 14.09 -10.58 6.64
C PRO A 53 13.69 -10.47 8.10
N GLY A 54 14.63 -10.24 9.03
CA GLY A 54 14.32 -10.08 10.45
C GLY A 54 13.66 -11.30 11.10
N VAL A 55 13.63 -12.46 10.44
CA VAL A 55 13.02 -13.70 10.93
C VAL A 55 13.95 -14.38 11.94
N PRO A 56 13.58 -14.44 13.24
CA PRO A 56 14.47 -14.94 14.29
C PRO A 56 14.86 -16.41 14.10
N GLU A 57 13.97 -17.18 13.49
CA GLU A 57 14.02 -18.63 13.31
C GLU A 57 15.20 -19.10 12.45
N PHE A 58 15.80 -18.20 11.65
CA PHE A 58 16.96 -18.49 10.80
C PHE A 58 18.23 -17.73 11.17
N SER A 59 18.25 -17.05 12.33
CA SER A 59 19.45 -16.40 12.82
C SER A 59 20.49 -17.44 13.26
N SER A 60 21.52 -17.66 12.45
CA SER A 60 22.94 -17.86 12.84
C SER A 60 23.72 -19.05 12.29
N SER A 61 23.14 -20.12 11.72
CA SER A 61 23.96 -21.30 11.35
C SER A 61 23.90 -21.77 9.91
N SER A 62 22.94 -21.33 9.09
CA SER A 62 22.67 -21.98 7.80
C SER A 62 22.79 -21.09 6.55
N GLY A 63 23.01 -19.78 6.70
CA GLY A 63 23.23 -18.89 5.55
C GLY A 63 22.01 -18.66 4.64
N PHE A 64 20.81 -19.01 5.12
CA PHE A 64 19.56 -18.92 4.34
C PHE A 64 18.87 -17.54 4.41
N ALA A 65 19.11 -16.76 5.46
CA ALA A 65 18.64 -15.38 5.48
C ALA A 65 19.54 -14.53 4.57
N ARG A 66 19.02 -14.14 3.41
CA ARG A 66 19.69 -13.19 2.51
C ARG A 66 18.96 -11.87 2.54
N ASP A 67 19.72 -10.80 2.60
CA ASP A 67 19.15 -9.47 2.46
C ASP A 67 18.62 -9.30 1.04
N ILE A 68 17.52 -8.57 0.91
CA ILE A 68 17.01 -8.10 -0.38
C ILE A 68 17.57 -6.70 -0.59
N HIS A 69 18.29 -6.50 -1.68
CA HIS A 69 18.72 -5.18 -2.10
C HIS A 69 17.69 -4.62 -3.06
N VAL A 70 17.30 -3.37 -2.87
CA VAL A 70 16.40 -2.66 -3.79
C VAL A 70 17.08 -1.37 -4.20
N GLY A 71 17.07 -1.07 -5.49
CA GLY A 71 17.69 0.12 -6.04
C GLY A 71 16.72 0.95 -6.85
N ALA A 72 16.96 2.25 -6.89
CA ALA A 72 16.26 3.18 -7.79
C ALA A 72 17.28 3.96 -8.62
N THR A 73 16.94 4.21 -9.88
CA THR A 73 17.79 4.94 -10.82
C THR A 73 17.00 6.00 -11.57
N VAL A 74 17.64 7.13 -11.87
CA VAL A 74 17.16 8.11 -12.85
C VAL A 74 18.17 8.19 -13.99
N VAL A 75 17.69 8.08 -15.22
CA VAL A 75 18.51 8.17 -16.44
C VAL A 75 17.85 9.12 -17.44
N GLU A 76 18.65 10.01 -18.02
CA GLU A 76 18.25 10.95 -19.06
C GLU A 76 18.92 10.59 -20.38
N SER A 77 18.12 10.54 -21.43
CA SER A 77 18.53 10.40 -22.83
C SER A 77 18.17 11.65 -23.62
N THR A 78 18.47 11.68 -24.91
CA THR A 78 18.09 12.79 -25.80
C THR A 78 16.58 12.99 -25.92
N ASP A 79 15.80 11.93 -25.74
CA ASP A 79 14.36 11.93 -26.05
C ASP A 79 13.48 11.63 -24.83
N SER A 80 14.03 10.99 -23.79
CA SER A 80 13.30 10.62 -22.59
C SER A 80 14.12 10.71 -21.31
N VAL A 81 13.46 10.96 -20.19
CA VAL A 81 13.98 10.67 -18.85
C VAL A 81 13.22 9.43 -18.35
N GLN A 82 13.90 8.56 -17.62
CA GLN A 82 13.31 7.40 -16.97
C GLN A 82 13.69 7.33 -15.49
N TRP A 83 12.73 6.96 -14.66
CA TRP A 83 12.95 6.48 -13.30
C TRP A 83 12.68 4.97 -13.29
N SER A 84 13.60 4.17 -12.78
CA SER A 84 13.48 2.71 -12.74
C SER A 84 13.71 2.17 -11.34
N LEU A 85 12.99 1.09 -11.02
CA LEU A 85 13.09 0.34 -9.79
C LEU A 85 13.67 -1.05 -10.05
N TRP A 86 14.58 -1.48 -9.19
CA TRP A 86 15.38 -2.70 -9.35
C TRP A 86 15.48 -3.47 -8.04
N TYR A 87 15.67 -4.78 -8.10
CA TYR A 87 15.92 -5.61 -6.90
C TYR A 87 16.98 -6.67 -7.15
N ASN A 88 17.65 -7.10 -6.08
CA ASN A 88 18.56 -8.23 -6.08
C ASN A 88 18.27 -9.08 -4.84
N THR A 89 18.04 -10.38 -5.03
CA THR A 89 17.74 -11.33 -3.96
C THR A 89 18.98 -11.97 -3.35
N GLY A 90 20.18 -11.53 -3.73
CA GLY A 90 21.43 -12.20 -3.39
C GLY A 90 21.52 -13.63 -3.93
N GLY A 91 20.76 -13.96 -4.98
CA GLY A 91 20.67 -15.32 -5.54
C GLY A 91 19.70 -16.25 -4.82
N ALA A 92 18.94 -15.76 -3.83
CA ALA A 92 17.86 -16.53 -3.18
C ALA A 92 16.60 -16.59 -4.06
N ASN A 93 16.01 -17.78 -4.19
CA ASN A 93 14.79 -17.98 -4.94
C ASN A 93 13.55 -18.01 -4.03
N TYR A 94 12.92 -16.86 -3.80
CA TYR A 94 11.79 -16.74 -2.86
C TYR A 94 10.42 -17.19 -3.37
N SER A 95 10.33 -17.93 -4.49
CA SER A 95 9.03 -18.32 -5.06
C SER A 95 8.77 -19.81 -5.16
N ASN A 96 9.74 -20.67 -4.86
CA ASN A 96 9.58 -22.13 -4.89
C ASN A 96 10.74 -22.87 -4.22
N ASP A 97 11.49 -22.22 -3.33
CA ASP A 97 12.64 -22.84 -2.70
C ASP A 97 12.28 -23.26 -1.28
N ASP A 98 11.80 -24.50 -1.15
CA ASP A 98 11.59 -25.16 0.14
C ASP A 98 12.88 -25.11 1.01
N ASP A 99 14.05 -24.84 0.42
CA ASP A 99 15.32 -24.72 1.15
C ASP A 99 15.42 -23.43 1.97
N LEU A 100 14.75 -22.34 1.58
CA LEU A 100 14.75 -21.08 2.35
C LEU A 100 13.76 -21.13 3.52
N GLY A 101 12.68 -21.89 3.36
CA GLY A 101 11.61 -22.01 4.35
C GLY A 101 10.69 -20.78 4.45
N TYR A 102 10.76 -19.85 3.49
CA TYR A 102 9.88 -18.70 3.39
C TYR A 102 9.77 -18.17 1.96
N ASP A 103 8.63 -17.58 1.66
CA ASP A 103 8.37 -16.85 0.42
C ASP A 103 8.41 -15.34 0.65
N VAL A 104 8.52 -14.55 -0.42
CA VAL A 104 8.53 -13.10 -0.35
C VAL A 104 7.52 -12.49 -1.31
N CYS A 105 6.69 -11.59 -0.78
CA CYS A 105 5.85 -10.69 -1.55
C CYS A 105 6.40 -9.27 -1.48
N VAL A 106 6.39 -8.58 -2.61
CA VAL A 106 6.65 -7.14 -2.69
C VAL A 106 5.36 -6.44 -3.04
N PHE A 107 5.02 -5.40 -2.27
CA PHE A 107 3.87 -4.57 -2.47
C PHE A 107 4.31 -3.17 -2.80
N VAL A 108 3.77 -2.66 -3.90
CA VAL A 108 3.98 -1.29 -4.33
C VAL A 108 2.73 -0.50 -4.01
N THR A 109 2.88 0.61 -3.27
CA THR A 109 1.77 1.55 -3.08
C THR A 109 1.75 2.57 -4.21
N ASN A 110 0.61 3.21 -4.42
CA ASN A 110 0.55 4.40 -5.26
C ASN A 110 1.37 5.56 -4.66
N THR A 111 1.42 6.63 -5.44
CA THR A 111 2.05 7.89 -5.09
C THR A 111 1.35 8.50 -3.88
N PRO A 112 2.05 8.76 -2.76
CA PRO A 112 1.49 9.52 -1.66
C PRO A 112 1.22 10.98 -2.08
N ASP A 113 0.70 11.80 -1.18
CA ASP A 113 0.49 13.23 -1.46
C ASP A 113 1.81 14.01 -1.62
N GLU A 114 1.72 15.22 -2.18
CA GLU A 114 2.87 16.10 -2.42
C GLU A 114 3.70 16.38 -1.15
N ASN A 115 3.06 16.62 -0.01
CA ASN A 115 3.75 16.90 1.23
C ASN A 115 4.55 15.68 1.70
N THR A 116 3.98 14.49 1.52
CA THR A 116 4.65 13.22 1.82
C THR A 116 5.89 13.01 0.95
N TYR A 117 5.86 13.40 -0.33
CA TYR A 117 7.07 13.41 -1.17
C TYR A 117 8.18 14.29 -0.62
N LEU A 118 7.83 15.52 -0.23
CA LEU A 118 8.79 16.46 0.34
C LEU A 118 9.41 15.93 1.64
N ARG A 119 8.62 15.22 2.46
CA ARG A 119 9.12 14.55 3.67
C ARG A 119 10.08 13.41 3.35
N GLY A 120 9.77 12.63 2.32
CA GLY A 120 10.62 11.51 1.92
C GLY A 120 11.97 11.92 1.34
N GLN A 121 12.19 13.22 1.08
CA GLN A 121 13.47 13.71 0.57
C GLN A 121 14.64 13.59 1.57
N SER A 122 14.35 13.35 2.84
CA SER A 122 15.36 13.09 3.87
C SER A 122 15.23 11.71 4.49
N ASP A 123 14.42 10.83 3.89
CA ASP A 123 14.20 9.49 4.41
C ASP A 123 15.43 8.61 4.18
N PRO A 124 15.87 7.82 5.18
CA PRO A 124 17.02 6.93 5.04
C PRO A 124 16.70 5.65 4.24
N GLY A 125 15.48 5.51 3.74
CA GLY A 125 15.00 4.35 2.98
C GLY A 125 14.02 3.46 3.74
N ASP A 126 13.78 3.69 5.03
CA ASP A 126 12.91 2.85 5.88
C ASP A 126 11.48 3.40 6.03
N CYS A 127 11.14 4.45 5.30
CA CYS A 127 9.88 5.19 5.38
C CYS A 127 9.62 5.89 6.73
N SER A 128 10.57 5.95 7.65
CA SER A 128 10.36 6.55 8.98
C SER A 128 10.18 8.07 8.97
N SER A 129 10.69 8.73 7.93
CA SER A 129 10.54 10.18 7.73
C SER A 129 9.46 10.50 6.71
N THR A 130 9.27 9.63 5.71
CA THR A 130 8.24 9.75 4.67
C THR A 130 6.85 9.54 5.25
N LEU A 131 6.69 8.43 5.98
CA LEU A 131 5.48 8.07 6.71
C LEU A 131 5.74 8.30 8.21
N ASN A 132 4.73 8.22 9.06
CA ASN A 132 4.94 8.19 10.51
C ASN A 132 5.05 6.74 11.02
N ALA A 133 5.47 6.57 12.27
CA ALA A 133 5.65 5.26 12.87
C ALA A 133 4.32 4.49 12.95
N GLU A 134 3.21 5.20 13.17
CA GLU A 134 1.86 4.63 13.28
C GLU A 134 1.40 4.03 11.95
N CYS A 135 1.50 4.77 10.84
CA CYS A 135 1.15 4.27 9.51
C CYS A 135 2.06 3.11 9.09
N ASN A 136 3.38 3.24 9.29
CA ASN A 136 4.32 2.15 9.00
C ASN A 136 3.95 0.88 9.75
N ALA A 137 3.73 0.97 11.07
CA ALA A 137 3.34 -0.16 11.88
C ALA A 137 2.00 -0.76 11.46
N ALA A 138 1.00 0.07 11.15
CA ALA A 138 -0.32 -0.38 10.72
C ALA A 138 -0.25 -1.17 9.42
N LEU A 139 0.48 -0.67 8.41
CA LEU A 139 0.69 -1.37 7.13
C LEU A 139 1.42 -2.70 7.34
N THR A 140 2.55 -2.70 8.06
CA THR A 140 3.33 -3.93 8.26
C THR A 140 2.58 -4.97 9.10
N ASN A 141 1.84 -4.54 10.14
CA ASN A 141 1.06 -5.45 10.98
C ASN A 141 -0.10 -6.08 10.19
N MET A 142 -0.77 -5.29 9.35
CA MET A 142 -1.82 -5.80 8.46
C MET A 142 -1.26 -6.84 7.49
N ALA A 143 -0.15 -6.54 6.83
CA ALA A 143 0.51 -7.45 5.90
C ALA A 143 0.93 -8.77 6.57
N ASN A 144 1.56 -8.69 7.76
CA ASN A 144 1.94 -9.85 8.55
C ASN A 144 0.73 -10.72 8.93
N SER A 145 -0.35 -10.08 9.41
CA SER A 145 -1.58 -10.81 9.79
C SER A 145 -2.24 -11.50 8.60
N LEU A 146 -2.27 -10.85 7.43
CA LEU A 146 -2.85 -11.41 6.22
C LEU A 146 -2.00 -12.57 5.68
N ALA A 147 -0.68 -12.40 5.65
CA ALA A 147 0.26 -13.44 5.25
C ALA A 147 0.07 -14.71 6.09
N LEU A 148 0.02 -14.57 7.42
CA LEU A 148 -0.23 -15.71 8.31
C LEU A 148 -1.61 -16.32 8.10
N GLY A 149 -2.67 -15.51 8.02
CA GLY A 149 -4.04 -16.00 7.90
C GLY A 149 -4.34 -16.76 6.59
N LEU A 150 -3.72 -16.34 5.48
CA LEU A 150 -3.87 -17.01 4.19
C LEU A 150 -3.14 -18.34 4.14
N ILE A 151 -2.03 -18.47 4.87
CA ILE A 151 -1.18 -19.67 4.82
C ILE A 151 -1.54 -20.69 5.91
N SER A 152 -1.94 -20.24 7.10
CA SER A 152 -2.24 -21.11 8.23
C SER A 152 -3.45 -22.01 8.01
N ASN A 153 -4.35 -21.64 7.09
CA ASN A 153 -5.61 -22.34 6.82
C ASN A 153 -5.54 -23.16 5.52
N ALA A 154 -4.41 -23.81 5.27
CA ALA A 154 -4.25 -24.67 4.10
C ALA A 154 -5.21 -25.87 4.14
N THR A 155 -5.96 -26.12 3.07
CA THR A 155 -6.75 -27.35 2.95
C THR A 155 -5.83 -28.55 2.67
N PRO A 156 -6.13 -29.75 3.21
CA PRO A 156 -5.26 -30.89 3.01
C PRO A 156 -5.26 -31.37 1.55
N PRO A 157 -4.14 -31.95 1.05
CA PRO A 157 -4.10 -32.61 -0.25
C PRO A 157 -5.20 -33.69 -0.39
N PRO A 158 -5.70 -33.94 -1.62
CA PRO A 158 -5.23 -33.40 -2.90
C PRO A 158 -5.82 -32.03 -3.28
N ASN A 159 -6.80 -31.50 -2.53
CA ASN A 159 -7.53 -30.27 -2.86
C ASN A 159 -7.04 -29.08 -2.03
N SER A 160 -5.72 -28.94 -1.89
CA SER A 160 -5.14 -27.81 -1.17
C SER A 160 -5.41 -26.49 -1.90
N ASN A 161 -5.81 -25.46 -1.17
CA ASN A 161 -5.82 -24.09 -1.67
C ASN A 161 -4.38 -23.60 -1.90
N LEU A 162 -3.39 -24.13 -1.20
CA LEU A 162 -1.96 -23.83 -1.38
C LEU A 162 -1.27 -24.96 -2.15
N THR A 163 -1.07 -24.76 -3.45
CA THR A 163 -0.27 -25.59 -4.35
C THR A 163 1.00 -24.87 -4.80
N GLU A 164 1.91 -25.58 -5.48
CA GLU A 164 2.98 -24.97 -6.26
C GLU A 164 2.41 -23.84 -7.15
N GLY A 165 3.02 -22.65 -7.09
CA GLY A 165 2.56 -21.45 -7.79
C GLY A 165 1.46 -20.63 -7.10
N SER A 166 1.05 -20.97 -5.87
CA SER A 166 0.04 -20.20 -5.13
C SER A 166 0.53 -18.84 -4.67
N LEU A 167 1.85 -18.63 -4.59
CA LEU A 167 2.45 -17.39 -4.09
C LEU A 167 1.91 -16.15 -4.82
N SER A 168 1.80 -16.17 -6.15
CA SER A 168 1.23 -15.04 -6.90
C SER A 168 -0.20 -14.71 -6.48
N ARG A 169 -1.02 -15.73 -6.18
CA ARG A 169 -2.38 -15.54 -5.70
C ARG A 169 -2.38 -14.98 -4.28
N VAL A 170 -1.51 -15.49 -3.39
CA VAL A 170 -1.36 -15.01 -2.02
C VAL A 170 -0.92 -13.54 -2.00
N CYS A 171 0.14 -13.17 -2.74
CA CYS A 171 0.59 -11.77 -2.83
C CYS A 171 -0.52 -10.85 -3.39
N TYR A 172 -1.26 -11.32 -4.41
CA TYR A 172 -2.39 -10.55 -4.94
C TYR A 172 -3.50 -10.34 -3.90
N GLU A 173 -3.87 -11.40 -3.17
CA GLU A 173 -4.91 -11.34 -2.13
C GLU A 173 -4.52 -10.41 -0.98
N ILE A 174 -3.26 -10.47 -0.52
CA ILE A 174 -2.74 -9.54 0.51
C ILE A 174 -2.84 -8.10 0.00
N GLY A 175 -2.32 -7.80 -1.19
CA GLY A 175 -2.33 -6.45 -1.74
C GLY A 175 -3.74 -5.90 -1.92
N ASN A 176 -4.64 -6.70 -2.50
CA ASN A 176 -6.04 -6.32 -2.65
C ASN A 176 -6.75 -6.12 -1.30
N THR A 177 -6.40 -6.89 -0.26
CA THR A 177 -7.01 -6.73 1.06
C THR A 177 -6.52 -5.46 1.76
N ILE A 178 -5.23 -5.15 1.67
CA ILE A 178 -4.66 -3.90 2.19
C ILE A 178 -5.30 -2.70 1.47
N GLN A 179 -5.42 -2.74 0.15
CA GLN A 179 -6.05 -1.66 -0.61
C GLN A 179 -7.52 -1.42 -0.18
N ASN A 180 -8.29 -2.49 0.04
CA ASN A 180 -9.71 -2.37 0.42
C ASN A 180 -9.91 -2.05 1.90
N ASN A 181 -8.89 -2.22 2.73
CA ASN A 181 -8.92 -1.98 4.17
C ASN A 181 -7.74 -1.09 4.57
N PHE A 182 -7.48 -0.05 3.78
CA PHE A 182 -6.29 0.78 3.98
C PHE A 182 -6.30 1.41 5.38
N PRO A 183 -5.20 1.37 6.16
CA PRO A 183 -5.23 1.84 7.55
C PRO A 183 -5.55 3.33 7.66
N ASP A 184 -6.39 3.68 8.62
CA ASP A 184 -6.78 5.08 8.86
C ASP A 184 -5.59 5.95 9.27
N GLU A 185 -4.61 5.37 9.97
CA GLU A 185 -3.36 6.01 10.37
C GLU A 185 -2.55 6.52 9.15
N CYS A 186 -2.82 5.96 7.96
CA CYS A 186 -2.15 6.34 6.73
C CYS A 186 -2.93 7.38 5.90
N ASN A 187 -4.13 7.80 6.33
CA ASN A 187 -4.99 8.68 5.54
C ASN A 187 -4.35 10.04 5.25
N VAL A 188 -3.55 10.57 6.18
CA VAL A 188 -2.85 11.85 6.02
C VAL A 188 -1.81 11.82 4.89
N PHE A 189 -1.28 10.64 4.53
CA PHE A 189 -0.24 10.46 3.51
C PHE A 189 -0.79 10.08 2.13
N TYR A 190 -1.97 9.47 2.10
CA TYR A 190 -2.56 8.87 0.88
C TYR A 190 -3.95 9.42 0.56
N ASN A 191 -4.37 10.48 1.26
CA ASN A 191 -5.68 11.12 1.08
C ASN A 191 -6.86 10.12 1.16
N GLY A 192 -6.77 9.16 2.09
CA GLY A 192 -7.82 8.18 2.37
C GLY A 192 -7.71 6.84 1.64
N SER A 193 -6.82 6.67 0.65
CA SER A 193 -6.66 5.37 -0.02
C SER A 193 -5.34 5.24 -0.76
N ALA A 194 -4.70 4.08 -0.64
CA ALA A 194 -3.62 3.69 -1.54
C ALA A 194 -4.06 2.53 -2.43
N MET A 195 -3.66 2.58 -3.71
CA MET A 195 -3.62 1.36 -4.50
C MET A 195 -2.44 0.54 -4.03
N VAL A 196 -2.65 -0.75 -3.79
CA VAL A 196 -1.60 -1.66 -3.34
C VAL A 196 -1.56 -2.84 -4.28
N SER A 197 -0.43 -3.05 -4.92
CA SER A 197 -0.25 -4.19 -5.81
C SER A 197 0.88 -5.09 -5.33
N GLY A 198 0.53 -6.36 -5.07
CA GLY A 198 1.44 -7.38 -4.60
C GLY A 198 1.94 -8.27 -5.74
N SER A 199 3.24 -8.54 -5.76
CA SER A 199 3.88 -9.51 -6.66
C SER A 199 4.85 -10.40 -5.89
N PRO A 200 5.03 -11.68 -6.31
CA PRO A 200 6.06 -12.54 -5.75
C PRO A 200 7.46 -12.03 -6.10
N LEU A 201 8.41 -12.20 -5.19
CA LEU A 201 9.83 -12.06 -5.51
C LEU A 201 10.40 -13.44 -5.84
N SER A 202 11.18 -13.56 -6.90
CA SER A 202 11.88 -14.79 -7.31
C SER A 202 13.15 -14.40 -8.04
N SER A 203 14.15 -15.27 -8.03
CA SER A 203 15.46 -15.00 -8.63
C SER A 203 15.58 -15.46 -10.08
N TYR A 204 14.52 -15.99 -10.70
CA TYR A 204 14.63 -16.67 -11.99
C TYR A 204 13.58 -16.21 -12.99
N GLY A 205 13.76 -15.01 -13.55
CA GLY A 205 13.13 -14.55 -14.80
C GLY A 205 11.60 -14.70 -14.91
N SER A 206 10.92 -14.92 -13.78
CA SER A 206 9.52 -15.33 -13.70
C SER A 206 8.75 -14.59 -12.60
N SER A 207 9.45 -13.93 -11.69
CA SER A 207 8.87 -13.25 -10.54
C SER A 207 8.18 -11.94 -10.83
N VAL A 208 8.75 -11.12 -11.69
CA VAL A 208 8.18 -9.81 -11.97
C VAL A 208 8.29 -9.55 -13.46
N SER A 209 7.44 -10.26 -14.22
CA SER A 209 6.80 -9.74 -15.43
C SER A 209 7.65 -8.86 -16.39
N THR A 210 8.79 -9.34 -16.86
CA THR A 210 9.25 -8.97 -18.20
C THR A 210 9.62 -10.24 -18.94
N GLY A 211 8.90 -10.53 -20.02
CA GLY A 211 9.28 -11.63 -20.93
C GLY A 211 10.69 -11.46 -21.51
N ASP A 212 11.29 -10.28 -21.33
CA ASP A 212 12.65 -9.96 -21.70
C ASP A 212 13.50 -9.70 -20.43
N PRO A 213 14.62 -10.42 -20.23
CA PRO A 213 15.54 -10.13 -19.14
C PRO A 213 16.16 -8.75 -19.34
N CYS A 214 15.93 -7.85 -18.40
CA CYS A 214 16.54 -6.53 -18.32
C CYS A 214 17.35 -6.44 -17.02
N PRO A 215 18.50 -7.12 -16.91
CA PRO A 215 19.34 -6.98 -15.75
C PRO A 215 20.17 -5.70 -15.83
N ILE A 216 20.55 -5.17 -14.67
CA ILE A 216 21.57 -4.12 -14.51
C ILE A 216 22.61 -4.62 -13.51
N VAL A 217 23.88 -4.22 -13.65
CA VAL A 217 24.95 -4.62 -12.72
C VAL A 217 25.36 -3.43 -11.84
N ASP A 218 25.47 -3.65 -10.53
CA ASP A 218 26.16 -2.72 -9.64
C ASP A 218 27.67 -2.97 -9.73
N ASP A 219 28.42 -2.04 -10.31
CA ASP A 219 29.87 -2.16 -10.52
C ASP A 219 30.65 -2.28 -9.20
N SER A 220 30.13 -1.72 -8.11
CA SER A 220 30.82 -1.69 -6.83
C SER A 220 30.77 -3.03 -6.11
N THR A 221 29.67 -3.76 -6.24
CA THR A 221 29.44 -5.05 -5.57
C THR A 221 29.40 -6.24 -6.51
N ASN A 222 29.42 -6.01 -7.83
CA ASN A 222 29.21 -7.02 -8.87
C ASN A 222 27.91 -7.82 -8.66
N ARG A 223 26.85 -7.14 -8.17
CA ARG A 223 25.52 -7.73 -7.99
C ARG A 223 24.65 -7.41 -9.21
N THR A 224 23.91 -8.42 -9.67
CA THR A 224 22.95 -8.27 -10.78
C THR A 224 21.57 -7.97 -10.22
N PHE A 225 20.99 -6.83 -10.59
CA PHE A 225 19.65 -6.47 -10.20
C PHE A 225 18.68 -6.76 -11.35
N ASP A 226 17.51 -7.26 -10.99
CA ASP A 226 16.37 -7.48 -11.87
C ASP A 226 15.45 -6.26 -11.86
N HIS A 227 14.84 -5.98 -13.01
CA HIS A 227 13.93 -4.86 -13.20
C HIS A 227 12.56 -5.11 -12.56
N ILE A 228 11.96 -4.08 -11.96
CA ILE A 228 10.59 -4.11 -11.40
C ILE A 228 9.65 -3.24 -12.24
N LEU A 229 10.02 -1.97 -12.43
CA LEU A 229 9.15 -0.94 -12.99
C LEU A 229 9.98 0.18 -13.58
N THR A 230 9.52 0.75 -14.70
CA THR A 230 10.05 2.00 -15.25
C THR A 230 8.93 3.00 -15.48
N ILE A 231 9.09 4.21 -14.93
CA ILE A 231 8.32 5.40 -15.29
C ILE A 231 9.16 6.18 -16.30
N SER A 232 8.58 6.58 -17.42
CA SER A 232 9.25 7.33 -18.47
C SER A 232 8.48 8.62 -18.78
N GLY A 233 9.20 9.66 -19.16
CA GLY A 233 8.65 10.93 -19.62
C GLY A 233 9.53 11.54 -20.68
N SER A 234 9.07 12.62 -21.33
CA SER A 234 9.88 13.37 -22.31
C SER A 234 11.17 13.92 -21.67
N ALA A 235 12.24 14.04 -22.47
CA ALA A 235 13.52 14.64 -22.05
C ALA A 235 13.40 16.14 -21.77
N THR A 236 12.78 16.47 -20.63
CA THR A 236 12.65 17.83 -20.13
C THR A 236 13.28 17.92 -18.76
N ARG A 237 13.90 19.07 -18.49
CA ARG A 237 14.46 19.37 -17.17
C ARG A 237 13.44 19.22 -16.04
N LEU A 238 12.16 19.50 -16.31
CA LEU A 238 11.08 19.34 -15.33
C LEU A 238 10.90 17.87 -14.95
N ASN A 239 10.82 16.97 -15.94
CA ASN A 239 10.69 15.52 -15.70
C ASN A 239 11.93 14.97 -14.99
N TYR A 240 13.13 15.42 -15.38
CA TYR A 240 14.36 15.06 -14.70
C TYR A 240 14.33 15.46 -13.21
N ILE A 241 14.00 16.70 -12.89
CA ILE A 241 13.88 17.17 -11.50
C ILE A 241 12.81 16.37 -10.74
N ALA A 242 11.65 16.14 -11.36
CA ALA A 242 10.55 15.47 -10.69
C ALA A 242 10.87 14.01 -10.39
N PHE A 243 11.48 13.27 -11.31
CA PHE A 243 11.91 11.88 -11.08
C PHE A 243 12.99 11.76 -10.00
N ASN A 244 13.80 12.80 -9.80
CA ASN A 244 14.72 12.87 -8.66
C ASN A 244 14.02 13.13 -7.31
N TYR A 245 12.81 13.68 -7.31
CA TYR A 245 11.99 13.85 -6.10
C TYR A 245 11.00 12.72 -5.88
N VAL A 246 10.83 11.78 -6.82
CA VAL A 246 9.92 10.65 -6.62
C VAL A 246 10.44 9.79 -5.46
N VAL A 247 9.60 9.66 -4.44
CA VAL A 247 9.76 8.70 -3.34
C VAL A 247 8.72 7.61 -3.55
N PHE A 248 9.17 6.36 -3.53
CA PHE A 248 8.32 5.22 -3.84
C PHE A 248 8.18 4.32 -2.61
N PRO A 249 7.08 4.45 -1.84
CA PRO A 249 6.83 3.56 -0.74
C PRO A 249 6.49 2.17 -1.27
N MET A 250 7.22 1.18 -0.77
CA MET A 250 6.98 -0.22 -1.02
C MET A 250 7.05 -0.97 0.31
N MET A 251 6.44 -2.14 0.33
CA MET A 251 6.47 -3.03 1.47
C MET A 251 7.00 -4.38 1.01
N ILE A 252 7.92 -4.95 1.78
CA ILE A 252 8.48 -6.27 1.54
C ILE A 252 8.01 -7.16 2.68
N THR A 253 7.30 -8.24 2.35
CA THR A 253 6.77 -9.20 3.32
C THR A 253 7.42 -10.55 3.09
N TRP A 254 8.10 -11.05 4.12
CA TRP A 254 8.54 -12.43 4.24
C TRP A 254 7.44 -13.23 4.93
N LEU A 255 7.01 -14.32 4.32
CA LEU A 255 5.89 -15.15 4.76
C LEU A 255 6.26 -16.62 4.76
N PRO A 256 5.55 -17.47 5.53
CA PRO A 256 5.70 -18.92 5.40
C PRO A 256 5.51 -19.37 3.95
N VAL A 257 6.14 -20.47 3.53
CA VAL A 257 6.02 -20.96 2.14
C VAL A 257 4.55 -21.18 1.78
N ALA A 258 4.09 -20.60 0.68
CA ALA A 258 2.72 -20.69 0.18
C ALA A 258 2.45 -22.03 -0.52
N ASN A 259 2.92 -23.13 0.06
CA ASN A 259 2.80 -24.50 -0.45
C ASN A 259 2.58 -25.48 0.70
N VAL A 260 1.47 -26.23 0.68
CA VAL A 260 1.14 -27.20 1.75
C VAL A 260 2.13 -28.36 1.87
N LEU A 261 2.91 -28.60 0.81
CA LEU A 261 3.91 -29.68 0.78
C LEU A 261 5.28 -29.23 1.33
N ALA A 262 5.44 -27.96 1.67
CA ALA A 262 6.68 -27.43 2.22
C ALA A 262 7.02 -28.12 3.55
N THR A 263 8.23 -28.67 3.65
CA THR A 263 8.69 -29.42 4.83
C THR A 263 9.28 -28.53 5.91
N GLN A 264 9.68 -27.31 5.56
CA GLN A 264 10.21 -26.29 6.46
C GLN A 264 9.50 -24.97 6.17
N THR A 265 8.92 -24.37 7.20
CA THR A 265 8.32 -23.04 7.10
C THR A 265 8.65 -22.24 8.34
N ILE A 266 8.93 -20.95 8.17
CA ILE A 266 8.81 -20.01 9.30
C ILE A 266 7.38 -20.05 9.82
N THR A 267 7.21 -19.85 11.12
CA THR A 267 5.87 -19.74 11.72
C THR A 267 5.43 -18.29 11.86
N THR A 268 6.34 -17.35 11.56
CA THR A 268 6.12 -15.92 11.64
C THR A 268 6.11 -15.31 10.24
N ALA A 269 5.43 -14.18 10.09
CA ALA A 269 5.58 -13.31 8.93
C ALA A 269 6.23 -12.02 9.41
N ASN A 270 7.12 -11.45 8.61
CA ASN A 270 7.72 -10.16 8.88
C ASN A 270 7.55 -9.26 7.67
N SER A 271 7.28 -7.98 7.90
CA SER A 271 7.09 -6.99 6.84
C SER A 271 7.85 -5.74 7.20
N VAL A 272 8.47 -5.12 6.21
CA VAL A 272 9.14 -3.83 6.36
C VAL A 272 8.64 -2.87 5.29
N MET A 273 8.61 -1.58 5.65
CA MET A 273 8.41 -0.50 4.71
C MET A 273 9.76 -0.05 4.15
N ALA A 274 9.76 0.32 2.88
CA ALA A 274 10.92 0.78 2.14
C ALA A 274 10.50 2.00 1.30
N CYS A 275 11.19 3.12 1.47
CA CYS A 275 10.88 4.36 0.75
C CYS A 275 12.03 4.69 -0.17
N LEU A 276 11.87 4.34 -1.44
CA LEU A 276 12.97 4.36 -2.40
C LEU A 276 12.98 5.65 -3.20
N ARG A 277 14.17 6.23 -3.33
CA ARG A 277 14.44 7.43 -4.11
C ARG A 277 15.89 7.37 -4.58
N ALA A 278 16.14 7.72 -5.84
CA ALA A 278 17.49 7.93 -6.33
C ALA A 278 18.04 9.27 -5.79
N ASP A 279 19.15 9.24 -5.05
CA ASP A 279 19.73 10.43 -4.42
C ASP A 279 21.26 10.56 -4.51
N ASP A 280 21.95 9.54 -5.00
CA ASP A 280 23.37 9.60 -5.33
C ASP A 280 23.56 10.11 -6.77
N VAL A 281 23.73 11.42 -6.91
CA VAL A 281 23.90 12.09 -8.20
C VAL A 281 25.31 11.84 -8.74
N GLN A 282 25.39 11.15 -9.88
CA GLN A 282 26.67 10.83 -10.51
C GLN A 282 27.40 12.08 -11.06
N PRO A 283 28.74 12.08 -11.09
CA PRO A 283 29.51 13.20 -11.65
C PRO A 283 29.15 13.50 -13.10
N GLY A 284 28.86 14.78 -13.40
CA GLY A 284 28.49 15.24 -14.74
C GLY A 284 26.98 15.26 -15.01
N SER A 285 26.17 14.67 -14.11
CA SER A 285 24.72 14.81 -14.15
C SER A 285 24.26 16.21 -13.76
N ASP A 286 23.08 16.59 -14.23
CA ASP A 286 22.45 17.86 -13.87
C ASP A 286 22.13 17.91 -12.37
N THR A 287 22.50 19.01 -11.71
CA THR A 287 22.18 19.22 -10.30
C THR A 287 20.71 19.55 -10.13
N VAL A 288 20.04 18.78 -9.29
CA VAL A 288 18.64 19.02 -8.90
C VAL A 288 18.63 20.12 -7.84
N PRO A 289 17.70 21.10 -7.90
CA PRO A 289 17.51 22.06 -6.83
C PRO A 289 17.22 21.37 -5.49
N ALA A 290 17.33 22.10 -4.38
CA ALA A 290 16.82 21.58 -3.12
C ALA A 290 15.27 21.57 -3.17
N PRO A 291 14.61 20.51 -2.68
CA PRO A 291 13.16 20.47 -2.56
C PRO A 291 12.68 21.51 -1.54
N ALA A 292 11.42 21.94 -1.66
CA ALA A 292 10.80 22.78 -0.64
C ALA A 292 10.75 22.04 0.71
N ALA A 293 10.78 22.79 1.82
CA ALA A 293 10.61 22.19 3.13
C ALA A 293 9.19 21.59 3.24
N PRO A 294 9.04 20.36 3.76
CA PRO A 294 7.72 19.78 3.95
C PRO A 294 6.93 20.58 5.00
N THR A 295 5.63 20.66 4.80
CA THR A 295 4.69 21.14 5.80
C THR A 295 4.67 20.16 6.97
N PRO A 296 4.85 20.63 8.23
CA PRO A 296 4.72 19.77 9.39
C PRO A 296 3.36 19.09 9.39
N ILE A 297 3.36 17.79 9.66
CA ILE A 297 2.12 17.06 9.95
C ILE A 297 1.64 17.62 11.28
N GLY A 298 0.47 18.24 11.27
CA GLY A 298 -0.16 18.60 12.54
C GLY A 298 -0.25 17.31 13.35
N SER A 299 0.33 17.29 14.55
CA SER A 299 0.02 16.25 15.51
C SER A 299 -1.51 16.25 15.60
N GLU A 300 -2.13 15.16 15.18
CA GLU A 300 -3.54 14.93 15.41
C GLU A 300 -3.70 14.69 16.91
N ASP A 301 -3.52 15.76 17.68
CA ASP A 301 -3.94 15.82 19.07
C ASP A 301 -5.47 15.83 19.03
N ASP A 302 -6.02 14.63 19.11
CA ASP A 302 -7.35 14.26 19.59
C ASP A 302 -8.27 15.44 19.92
N GLY A 303 -9.07 15.83 18.94
CA GLY A 303 -10.18 16.74 19.14
C GLY A 303 -10.31 17.70 17.98
N LEU A 304 -11.46 17.64 17.30
CA LEU A 304 -11.96 18.79 16.55
C LEU A 304 -11.69 20.02 17.43
N THR A 305 -10.85 20.95 16.95
CA THR A 305 -10.51 22.15 17.70
C THR A 305 -11.81 22.69 18.31
N GLY A 306 -11.80 23.09 19.58
CA GLY A 306 -13.04 23.58 20.21
C GLY A 306 -13.75 24.65 19.37
N GLY A 307 -13.02 25.36 18.51
CA GLY A 307 -13.53 26.25 17.46
C GLY A 307 -14.30 25.56 16.33
N ALA A 308 -13.88 24.42 15.79
CA ALA A 308 -14.61 23.67 14.78
C ALA A 308 -15.92 23.07 15.33
N ILE A 309 -15.88 22.48 16.53
CA ILE A 309 -17.10 22.02 17.23
C ILE A 309 -18.02 23.21 17.51
N ALA A 310 -17.49 24.33 18.03
CA ALA A 310 -18.29 25.52 18.30
C ALA A 310 -18.94 26.08 17.02
N GLY A 311 -18.21 26.08 15.90
CA GLY A 311 -18.71 26.53 14.60
C GLY A 311 -19.90 25.70 14.11
N ILE A 312 -19.80 24.37 14.18
CA ILE A 312 -20.89 23.47 13.78
C ILE A 312 -22.11 23.64 14.70
N VAL A 313 -21.90 23.71 16.02
CA VAL A 313 -23.01 23.87 16.97
C VAL A 313 -23.74 25.20 16.77
N VAL A 314 -23.02 26.30 16.59
CA VAL A 314 -23.62 27.62 16.33
C VAL A 314 -24.35 27.63 14.98
N GLY A 315 -23.76 27.01 13.94
CA GLY A 315 -24.39 26.87 12.62
C GLY A 315 -25.71 26.10 12.68
N VAL A 316 -25.77 24.98 13.41
CA VAL A 316 -26.99 24.17 13.58
C VAL A 316 -28.06 24.93 14.37
N VAL A 317 -27.69 25.62 15.45
CA VAL A 317 -28.64 26.41 16.26
C VAL A 317 -29.22 27.58 15.44
N ALA A 318 -28.38 28.30 14.68
CA ALA A 318 -28.84 29.37 13.80
C ALA A 318 -29.72 28.84 12.65
N GLY A 319 -29.33 27.73 12.03
CA GLY A 319 -30.08 27.07 10.96
C GLY A 319 -31.47 26.61 11.42
N LEU A 320 -31.55 25.92 12.56
CA LEU A 320 -32.84 25.51 13.17
C LEU A 320 -33.70 26.72 13.54
N GLY A 321 -33.10 27.80 14.04
CA GLY A 321 -33.80 29.05 14.33
C GLY A 321 -34.46 29.66 13.08
N ILE A 322 -33.76 29.68 11.94
CA ILE A 322 -34.29 30.19 10.67
C ILE A 322 -35.42 29.30 10.16
N VAL A 323 -35.23 27.97 10.17
CA VAL A 323 -36.25 27.01 9.69
C VAL A 323 -37.52 27.07 10.56
N ALA A 324 -37.38 27.10 11.89
CA ALA A 324 -38.52 27.23 12.80
C ALA A 324 -39.22 28.59 12.65
N GLY A 325 -38.45 29.68 12.51
CA GLY A 325 -38.99 31.02 12.29
C GLY A 325 -39.77 31.13 10.98
N ALA A 326 -39.24 30.57 9.88
CA ALA A 326 -39.91 30.53 8.59
C ALA A 326 -41.19 29.68 8.63
N GLY A 327 -41.13 28.49 9.25
CA GLY A 327 -42.28 27.60 9.42
C GLY A 327 -43.41 28.27 10.22
N TRP A 328 -43.07 28.94 11.32
CA TRP A 328 -44.04 29.68 12.14
C TRP A 328 -44.67 30.86 11.39
N TRP A 329 -43.87 31.61 10.62
CA TRP A 329 -44.37 32.75 9.84
C TRP A 329 -45.36 32.32 8.74
N PHE A 330 -45.06 31.24 8.00
CA PHE A 330 -45.98 30.68 7.00
C PHE A 330 -47.26 30.10 7.63
N TRP A 331 -47.14 29.44 8.79
CA TRP A 331 -48.33 28.94 9.51
C TRP A 331 -49.23 30.07 10.01
N ARG A 332 -48.65 31.19 10.47
CA ARG A 332 -49.42 32.38 10.87
C ARG A 332 -50.16 33.02 9.70
N ARG A 333 -49.57 33.02 8.50
CA ARG A 333 -50.18 33.61 7.30
C ARG A 333 -51.33 32.76 6.75
N SER A 334 -51.21 31.43 6.82
CA SER A 334 -52.23 30.50 6.28
C SER A 334 -53.55 30.49 7.05
N LYS A 335 -53.58 30.92 8.32
CA LYS A 335 -54.84 31.02 9.10
C LYS A 335 -55.81 32.09 8.59
N LYS A 336 -55.35 33.07 7.79
CA LYS A 336 -56.24 34.10 7.20
C LYS A 336 -56.87 33.71 5.85
N ALA A 337 -56.40 32.64 5.22
CA ALA A 337 -56.91 32.18 3.91
C ALA A 337 -58.05 31.14 4.01
N LYS A 338 -58.34 30.62 5.21
CA LYS A 338 -59.41 29.61 5.38
C LYS A 338 -60.82 30.21 5.55
N LEU A 339 -60.95 31.53 5.72
CA LEU A 339 -62.25 32.21 5.83
C LEU A 339 -62.82 32.67 4.48
N SER A 340 -62.01 32.78 3.42
CA SER A 340 -62.50 33.12 2.08
C SER A 340 -62.96 31.90 1.27
N LYS A 341 -62.58 30.67 1.66
CA LYS A 341 -62.96 29.45 0.92
C LYS A 341 -64.34 28.88 1.30
N LEU A 342 -64.99 29.41 2.34
CA LEU A 342 -66.36 29.01 2.72
C LEU A 342 -67.47 29.84 2.02
N ARG A 343 -67.13 30.85 1.22
CA ARG A 343 -68.11 31.71 0.54
C ARG A 343 -68.22 31.50 -0.98
N SER A 344 -67.48 30.52 -1.53
CA SER A 344 -67.46 30.18 -2.96
C SER A 344 -67.83 28.71 -3.23
N SER A 345 -68.48 28.03 -2.29
CA SER A 345 -68.97 26.67 -2.48
C SER A 345 -70.50 26.66 -2.47
N GLY A 346 -71.07 27.27 -3.50
CA GLY A 346 -72.47 27.14 -3.84
C GLY A 346 -72.56 27.19 -5.36
N GLU A 347 -72.40 26.04 -6.01
CA GLU A 347 -73.09 25.74 -7.26
C GLU A 347 -73.06 24.23 -7.51
N ASP A 348 -74.24 23.72 -7.83
CA ASP A 348 -74.65 22.34 -7.99
C ASP A 348 -73.98 21.62 -9.16
N THR A 349 -73.54 20.37 -8.94
CA THR A 349 -73.72 19.31 -9.95
C THR A 349 -73.70 17.91 -9.30
N PRO A 350 -74.73 17.07 -9.50
CA PRO A 350 -74.78 15.70 -8.98
C PRO A 350 -73.86 14.73 -9.76
N PRO A 351 -73.48 13.58 -9.16
CA PRO A 351 -72.44 12.70 -9.68
C PRO A 351 -72.97 11.77 -10.78
N ALA A 352 -72.28 11.76 -11.92
CA ALA A 352 -72.36 10.66 -12.88
C ALA A 352 -71.33 9.60 -12.47
N TYR A 353 -71.84 8.42 -12.11
CA TYR A 353 -71.07 7.18 -12.01
C TYR A 353 -70.60 6.79 -13.40
N ASP A 354 -69.30 6.52 -13.56
CA ASP A 354 -68.83 5.57 -14.57
C ASP A 354 -67.77 4.66 -13.95
N ALA A 355 -68.10 3.38 -14.02
CA ALA A 355 -67.22 2.26 -13.73
C ALA A 355 -66.30 2.05 -14.93
N GLU A 356 -65.00 1.87 -14.71
CA GLU A 356 -64.20 1.02 -15.61
C GLU A 356 -62.96 0.53 -14.86
N MET A 357 -62.89 -0.79 -14.70
CA MET A 357 -61.80 -1.56 -14.11
C MET A 357 -60.57 -1.56 -15.02
N LYS A 358 -59.35 -1.47 -14.45
CA LYS A 358 -58.14 -2.03 -15.08
C LYS A 358 -57.28 -2.82 -14.08
N GLN A 359 -57.51 -4.12 -14.14
CA GLN A 359 -56.60 -5.27 -14.00
C GLN A 359 -55.15 -5.02 -13.54
N LEU A 360 -54.81 -5.63 -12.41
CA LEU A 360 -53.58 -6.41 -12.20
C LEU A 360 -53.95 -7.91 -12.35
N PRO A 361 -53.00 -8.88 -12.36
CA PRO A 361 -51.60 -8.91 -12.79
C PRO A 361 -51.38 -10.08 -13.81
N THR A 362 -50.18 -10.23 -14.37
CA THR A 362 -49.77 -11.51 -14.99
C THR A 362 -48.35 -11.87 -14.57
N PRO A 363 -48.15 -12.87 -13.70
CA PRO A 363 -46.85 -13.47 -13.46
C PRO A 363 -46.49 -14.45 -14.58
N LEU A 364 -45.25 -14.35 -15.06
CA LEU A 364 -44.69 -15.21 -16.09
C LEU A 364 -44.45 -16.63 -15.54
N ALA A 365 -44.88 -17.61 -16.33
CA ALA A 365 -44.76 -19.03 -16.07
C ALA A 365 -43.36 -19.58 -16.35
N GLY A 366 -43.02 -20.67 -15.64
CA GLY A 366 -42.29 -21.79 -16.25
C GLY A 366 -40.90 -22.09 -15.72
N VAL A 367 -40.79 -22.69 -14.53
CA VAL A 367 -39.66 -23.55 -14.17
C VAL A 367 -40.20 -24.96 -13.91
N PRO A 368 -39.74 -25.99 -14.64
CA PRO A 368 -40.25 -27.35 -14.50
C PRO A 368 -39.85 -27.97 -13.15
N ALA A 369 -40.87 -28.40 -12.41
CA ALA A 369 -40.74 -29.23 -11.23
C ALA A 369 -40.38 -30.67 -11.65
N ASN A 370 -39.16 -31.10 -11.32
CA ASN A 370 -38.78 -32.49 -11.04
C ASN A 370 -37.29 -32.54 -10.64
N ALA A 371 -37.01 -32.17 -9.39
CA ALA A 371 -35.77 -32.53 -8.72
C ALA A 371 -36.14 -33.13 -7.35
N PRO A 372 -35.73 -34.38 -7.04
CA PRO A 372 -35.98 -34.98 -5.74
C PRO A 372 -35.16 -34.24 -4.68
N LEU A 373 -35.85 -33.65 -3.70
CA LEU A 373 -35.29 -33.10 -2.48
C LEU A 373 -34.64 -34.23 -1.68
N ALA A 374 -33.31 -34.19 -1.56
CA ALA A 374 -32.58 -34.97 -0.58
C ALA A 374 -32.83 -34.35 0.81
N GLU A 375 -33.55 -35.08 1.67
CA GLU A 375 -33.63 -34.81 3.10
C GLU A 375 -32.21 -34.85 3.69
N LEU A 376 -31.74 -33.71 4.20
CA LEU A 376 -30.61 -33.68 5.12
C LEU A 376 -31.09 -34.11 6.51
N ALA A 377 -30.43 -35.12 7.07
CA ALA A 377 -30.61 -35.54 8.45
C ALA A 377 -30.26 -34.41 9.43
N PRO A 378 -30.94 -34.31 10.59
CA PRO A 378 -30.57 -33.35 11.61
C PRO A 378 -29.27 -33.80 12.28
N ASP A 379 -28.18 -33.09 11.98
CA ASP A 379 -26.91 -33.29 12.68
C ASP A 379 -27.01 -32.80 14.13
N GLU A 380 -26.65 -33.72 15.01
CA GLU A 380 -26.62 -33.62 16.45
C GLU A 380 -25.54 -32.62 16.88
N VAL A 381 -25.97 -31.45 17.39
CA VAL A 381 -25.07 -30.44 17.98
C VAL A 381 -24.47 -31.01 19.27
N ARG A 382 -23.36 -31.73 19.14
CA ARG A 382 -22.53 -32.19 20.25
C ARG A 382 -21.62 -31.05 20.69
N ARG A 383 -22.07 -30.29 21.70
CA ARG A 383 -21.24 -29.33 22.45
C ARG A 383 -20.03 -30.06 23.01
N HIS A 384 -18.83 -29.74 22.52
CA HIS A 384 -17.59 -30.00 23.24
C HIS A 384 -17.30 -28.78 24.10
N GLU A 385 -17.54 -28.93 25.40
CA GLU A 385 -16.99 -28.03 26.40
C GLU A 385 -15.50 -28.35 26.54
N LEU A 386 -14.65 -27.45 26.05
CA LEU A 386 -13.23 -27.43 26.37
C LEU A 386 -13.00 -26.27 27.33
N GLY A 387 -13.15 -26.58 28.61
CA GLY A 387 -12.42 -25.86 29.64
C GLY A 387 -11.00 -26.41 29.67
N VAL A 388 -10.01 -25.53 29.51
CA VAL A 388 -8.76 -25.49 30.29
C VAL A 388 -8.16 -24.10 30.08
N ASP A 389 -8.16 -23.31 31.15
CA ASP A 389 -7.33 -22.12 31.35
C ASP A 389 -5.86 -22.54 31.47
N PRO A 390 -4.92 -21.88 30.78
CA PRO A 390 -3.59 -21.68 31.32
C PRO A 390 -3.36 -20.18 31.53
N THR A 391 -3.43 -19.79 32.80
CA THR A 391 -2.77 -18.60 33.33
C THR A 391 -1.28 -18.69 33.03
N PHE A 392 -0.84 -17.95 32.01
CA PHE A 392 0.58 -17.79 31.70
C PHE A 392 1.09 -16.60 32.51
N GLU A 393 1.78 -16.87 33.62
CA GLU A 393 2.51 -15.86 34.37
C GLU A 393 3.65 -15.28 33.52
N LEU A 394 3.52 -14.01 33.17
CA LEU A 394 4.60 -13.22 32.56
C LEU A 394 5.68 -12.96 33.60
N GLY A 395 6.77 -13.72 33.51
CA GLY A 395 7.99 -13.54 34.28
C GLY A 395 8.62 -12.16 34.08
N GLU A 396 8.68 -11.41 35.18
CA GLU A 396 9.23 -10.07 35.36
C GLU A 396 10.77 -10.06 35.34
N GLY A 397 11.40 -10.49 34.22
CA GLY A 397 12.84 -10.79 34.18
C GLY A 397 13.71 -10.03 33.18
N ARG A 398 13.17 -9.18 32.29
CA ARG A 398 13.93 -8.66 31.12
C ARG A 398 14.27 -7.17 31.12
N LYS A 399 14.11 -6.44 32.23
CA LYS A 399 14.48 -5.01 32.30
C LYS A 399 15.91 -4.71 32.80
N LEU A 400 16.66 -5.70 33.30
CA LEU A 400 17.98 -5.47 33.90
C LEU A 400 19.20 -5.79 33.01
N ALA A 401 19.01 -6.39 31.83
CA ALA A 401 20.13 -6.75 30.95
C ALA A 401 20.50 -5.67 29.93
N GLN A 402 19.57 -4.77 29.59
CA GLN A 402 19.78 -3.77 28.52
C GLN A 402 20.44 -2.48 29.01
N GLU A 403 20.35 -2.17 30.31
CA GLU A 403 20.95 -0.96 30.88
C GLU A 403 22.47 -1.11 31.13
N LYS A 404 22.98 -2.34 31.21
CA LYS A 404 24.42 -2.58 31.45
C LYS A 404 25.28 -2.56 30.18
N ALA A 405 24.69 -2.63 28.99
CA ALA A 405 25.42 -2.63 27.73
C ALA A 405 25.71 -1.21 27.18
N LEU A 406 25.09 -0.15 27.74
CA LEU A 406 25.25 1.21 27.24
C LEU A 406 26.37 2.03 27.90
N ASN A 407 27.06 1.49 28.91
CA ASN A 407 27.99 2.28 29.75
C ASN A 407 29.49 1.90 29.64
N GLU A 408 29.88 1.09 28.64
CA GLU A 408 31.29 0.69 28.42
C GLU A 408 31.83 1.08 27.03
N ARG A 409 31.48 2.27 26.52
CA ARG A 409 32.26 2.88 25.42
C ARG A 409 33.33 3.82 25.99
N SER A 410 34.55 3.28 26.08
CA SER A 410 35.79 4.04 26.31
C SER A 410 36.01 5.07 25.18
N PRO A 411 36.59 6.24 25.49
CA PRO A 411 36.84 7.29 24.50
C PRO A 411 37.95 6.87 23.53
N VAL A 412 37.62 6.85 22.24
CA VAL A 412 38.61 6.70 21.16
C VAL A 412 39.35 8.02 21.01
N GLU A 413 40.67 7.95 21.22
CA GLU A 413 41.65 8.99 21.00
C GLU A 413 41.69 9.34 19.50
N MET A 414 41.15 10.51 19.11
CA MET A 414 41.26 11.04 17.75
C MET A 414 42.62 11.71 17.57
N SER A 415 43.57 10.97 16.99
CA SER A 415 44.82 11.52 16.46
C SER A 415 44.53 12.30 15.17
N ALA A 416 44.63 13.62 15.24
CA ALA A 416 44.53 14.50 14.10
C ALA A 416 45.83 14.49 13.28
N GLU A 417 45.85 13.78 12.16
CA GLU A 417 46.86 13.99 11.11
C GLU A 417 46.37 15.06 10.13
N VAL A 418 47.09 16.19 10.08
CA VAL A 418 46.88 17.28 9.14
C VAL A 418 47.78 17.05 7.92
N PRO A 419 47.26 16.85 6.70
CA PRO A 419 48.10 16.79 5.51
C PRO A 419 48.52 18.20 5.10
N ALA A 420 49.81 18.48 5.26
CA ALA A 420 50.46 19.66 4.73
C ALA A 420 50.70 19.52 3.22
N TRP A 421 49.93 20.23 2.39
CA TRP A 421 50.40 20.61 1.06
C TRP A 421 50.35 22.13 0.91
N ARG A 422 51.55 22.69 0.82
CA ARG A 422 51.90 24.08 0.57
C ARG A 422 51.64 24.44 -0.90
N LEU A 423 51.06 25.62 -1.08
CA LEU A 423 51.59 26.74 -1.88
C LEU A 423 52.73 26.39 -2.85
N ARG A 424 52.42 26.45 -4.15
CA ARG A 424 53.18 27.20 -5.16
C ARG A 424 52.25 27.74 -6.23
#